data_AF-A0A9P4QKT2-F1
#
_entry.id   AF-A0A9P4QKT2-F1
#
_cell.length_a   1.000
_cell.length_b   1.000
_cell.length_c   1.000
_cell.angle_alpha   90.00
_cell.angle_beta   90.00
_cell.angle_gamma   90.00
#
_symmetry.space_group_name_H-M   'P 1'
#
loop_
_entity.id
_entity.type
_entity.pdbx_description
1 polymer ?
#
loop_
_entity_poly.entity_id
_entity_poly.type
_entity_poly.pdbx_seq_one_letter_code
_entity_poly.pdbx_strand_id
1 'polypeptide(L)'
;MAQYEFNHTCDITESQQLSLAMAVTNLHCKYFATPSMFVNVIFKKTREGDAHFVGGKKVICRSPTPRYPLTSPPPAFSVYRTRNNFPPPRLPRPQQIGGNFLLAHLRPHLGTSRSDHDALISDISCVWTRIVKPPLSSYASHDMQSLDDPFALHTVFLLHDIYTGTKMGMTVPRAVDDLAWAFANMEQIKRRMHSGEDAMRTLLVGMERMLEGG
;
A
#
# COMPACT_ATOMS: atom_id res chain seq x y z
N MET A 1 5.73 -12.32 10.63
CA MET A 1 4.87 -11.18 11.03
C MET A 1 5.23 -9.97 10.21
N ALA A 2 4.23 -9.25 9.73
CA ALA A 2 4.42 -7.99 9.01
C ALA A 2 3.28 -7.01 9.29
N GLN A 3 3.59 -5.72 9.18
CA GLN A 3 2.65 -4.61 9.24
C GLN A 3 2.92 -3.67 8.07
N TYR A 4 1.93 -3.52 7.20
CA TYR A 4 1.94 -2.63 6.05
C TYR A 4 1.07 -1.41 6.37
N GLU A 5 1.64 -0.21 6.29
CA GLU A 5 0.95 1.05 6.51
C GLU A 5 0.93 1.90 5.25
N PHE A 6 -0.25 1.98 4.63
CA PHE A 6 -0.50 2.85 3.49
C PHE A 6 -0.87 4.24 3.97
N ASN A 7 0.03 5.20 3.74
CA ASN A 7 -0.23 6.61 3.96
C ASN A 7 -0.64 7.23 2.62
N HIS A 8 -1.86 7.75 2.55
CA HIS A 8 -2.44 8.20 1.29
C HIS A 8 -3.11 9.56 1.41
N THR A 9 -2.98 10.36 0.35
CA THR A 9 -3.62 11.67 0.19
C THR A 9 -4.81 11.59 -0.75
N CYS A 10 -4.82 10.60 -1.65
CA CYS A 10 -5.94 10.35 -2.55
C CYS A 10 -7.12 9.69 -1.82
N ASP A 11 -8.32 9.90 -2.35
CA ASP A 11 -9.52 9.23 -1.88
C ASP A 11 -9.54 7.78 -2.38
N ILE A 12 -9.29 6.83 -1.47
CA ILE A 12 -9.46 5.39 -1.73
C ILE A 12 -10.73 4.89 -1.05
N THR A 13 -11.53 4.13 -1.79
CA THR A 13 -12.77 3.52 -1.30
C THR A 13 -12.48 2.30 -0.43
N GLU A 14 -13.45 1.88 0.37
CA GLU A 14 -13.35 0.66 1.18
C GLU A 14 -13.09 -0.59 0.33
N SER A 15 -13.71 -0.69 -0.85
CA SER A 15 -13.46 -1.78 -1.80
C SER A 15 -12.02 -1.78 -2.32
N GLN A 16 -11.44 -0.59 -2.57
CA GLN A 16 -10.03 -0.48 -2.94
C GLN A 16 -9.10 -0.85 -1.76
N GLN A 17 -9.43 -0.40 -0.54
CA GLN A 17 -8.68 -0.77 0.67
C GLN A 17 -8.69 -2.28 0.89
N LEU A 18 -9.85 -2.93 0.79
CA LEU A 18 -9.97 -4.38 0.87
C LEU A 18 -9.13 -5.07 -0.21
N SER A 19 -9.25 -4.62 -1.47
CA SER A 19 -8.49 -5.18 -2.59
C SER A 19 -6.98 -5.05 -2.39
N LEU A 20 -6.52 -3.90 -1.88
CA LEU A 20 -5.11 -3.65 -1.55
C LEU A 20 -4.64 -4.56 -0.41
N ALA A 21 -5.42 -4.66 0.67
CA ALA A 21 -5.09 -5.47 1.83
C ALA A 21 -4.95 -6.96 1.45
N MET A 22 -5.91 -7.48 0.66
CA MET A 22 -5.84 -8.85 0.16
C MET A 22 -4.63 -9.08 -0.74
N ALA A 23 -4.36 -8.17 -1.69
CA ALA A 23 -3.27 -8.32 -2.62
C ALA A 23 -1.90 -8.29 -1.93
N VAL A 24 -1.66 -7.34 -1.03
CA VAL A 24 -0.40 -7.25 -0.27
C VAL A 24 -0.23 -8.44 0.67
N THR A 25 -1.31 -8.90 1.30
CA THR A 25 -1.27 -10.11 2.13
C THR A 25 -0.84 -11.32 1.31
N ASN A 26 -1.44 -11.52 0.13
CA ASN A 26 -1.07 -12.61 -0.76
C ASN A 26 0.39 -12.51 -1.24
N LEU A 27 0.86 -11.32 -1.59
CA LEU A 27 2.27 -11.09 -1.94
C LEU A 27 3.18 -11.44 -0.76
N HIS A 28 2.89 -10.96 0.45
CA HIS A 28 3.71 -11.27 1.63
C HIS A 28 3.76 -12.78 1.90
N CYS A 29 2.61 -13.47 1.89
CA CYS A 29 2.56 -14.91 2.07
C CYS A 29 3.40 -15.66 1.02
N LYS A 30 3.36 -15.19 -0.24
CA LYS A 30 4.12 -15.78 -1.35
C LYS A 30 5.64 -15.60 -1.16
N TYR A 31 6.10 -14.40 -0.84
CA TYR A 31 7.54 -14.10 -0.73
C TYR A 31 8.19 -14.65 0.56
N PHE A 32 7.43 -14.78 1.65
CA PHE A 32 8.00 -15.11 2.97
C PHE A 32 7.43 -16.40 3.59
N ALA A 33 6.65 -17.19 2.83
CA ALA A 33 6.00 -18.42 3.30
C ALA A 33 5.39 -18.25 4.70
N THR A 34 4.68 -17.14 4.91
CA THR A 34 4.15 -16.76 6.23
C THR A 34 2.62 -16.87 6.20
N PRO A 35 1.95 -17.42 7.23
CA PRO A 35 0.49 -17.44 7.29
C PRO A 35 -0.12 -16.03 7.23
N SER A 36 -1.21 -15.87 6.46
CA SER A 36 -1.87 -14.57 6.21
C SER A 36 -2.30 -13.86 7.48
N MET A 37 -2.68 -14.61 8.52
CA MET A 37 -3.02 -14.04 9.83
C MET A 37 -1.89 -13.16 10.37
N PHE A 38 -0.63 -13.45 10.09
CA PHE A 38 0.51 -12.67 10.59
C PHE A 38 0.75 -11.35 9.85
N VAL A 39 -0.01 -11.07 8.80
CA VAL A 39 0.05 -9.80 8.05
C VAL A 39 -1.02 -8.86 8.56
N ASN A 40 -0.63 -7.64 8.91
CA ASN A 40 -1.53 -6.54 9.23
C ASN A 40 -1.42 -5.48 8.13
N VAL A 41 -2.55 -4.91 7.71
CA VAL A 41 -2.59 -3.80 6.75
C VAL A 41 -3.39 -2.66 7.37
N ILE A 42 -2.82 -1.46 7.35
CA ILE A 42 -3.38 -0.25 7.95
C ILE A 42 -3.42 0.84 6.88
N PHE A 43 -4.53 1.57 6.78
CA PHE A 43 -4.67 2.71 5.90
C PHE A 43 -4.76 4.00 6.74
N LYS A 44 -3.91 4.97 6.43
CA LYS A 44 -3.85 6.28 7.06
C LYS A 44 -4.07 7.35 6.00
N LYS A 45 -5.20 8.05 6.10
CA LYS A 45 -5.54 9.16 5.20
C LYS A 45 -4.98 10.47 5.76
N THR A 46 -4.12 11.13 4.99
CA THR A 46 -3.71 12.50 5.25
C THR A 46 -4.80 13.46 4.77
N ARG A 47 -5.25 14.36 5.64
CA ARG A 47 -6.34 15.31 5.35
C ARG A 47 -5.79 16.61 4.78
N GLU A 48 -6.65 17.34 4.08
CA GLU A 48 -6.33 18.70 3.67
C GLU A 48 -6.08 19.58 4.91
N GLY A 49 -4.94 20.26 4.93
CA GLY A 49 -4.50 21.07 6.06
C GLY A 49 -3.41 20.42 6.92
N ASP A 50 -3.27 19.09 6.86
CA ASP A 50 -2.17 18.39 7.55
C ASP A 50 -0.81 18.89 7.06
N ALA A 51 0.11 19.05 7.99
CA ALA A 51 1.43 19.61 7.70
C ALA A 51 2.34 18.51 7.14
N HIS A 52 2.38 18.38 5.81
CA HIS A 52 3.32 17.50 5.12
C HIS A 52 4.48 18.31 4.54
N PHE A 53 5.72 17.84 4.70
CA PHE A 53 6.91 18.54 4.22
C PHE A 53 7.82 17.58 3.45
N VAL A 54 8.32 18.04 2.30
CA VAL A 54 9.32 17.32 1.50
C VAL A 54 10.45 18.29 1.18
N GLY A 55 11.69 17.90 1.45
CA GLY A 55 12.85 18.77 1.25
C GLY A 55 12.76 20.09 2.04
N GLY A 56 12.13 20.08 3.21
CA GLY A 56 11.93 21.27 4.04
C GLY A 56 10.84 22.24 3.56
N LYS A 57 10.05 21.89 2.54
CA LYS A 57 8.97 22.72 2.00
C LYS A 57 7.61 22.08 2.27
N LYS A 58 6.62 22.90 2.66
CA LYS A 58 5.24 22.44 2.84
C LYS A 58 4.68 21.98 1.50
N VAL A 59 4.16 20.77 1.49
CA VAL A 59 3.53 20.10 0.35
C VAL A 59 2.02 20.21 0.55
N ILE A 60 1.28 20.49 -0.52
CA ILE A 60 -0.17 20.67 -0.42
C ILE A 60 -0.84 19.33 -0.72
N CYS A 61 -1.52 18.77 0.27
CA CYS A 61 -2.43 17.64 0.08
C CYS A 61 -3.75 18.18 -0.48
N ARG A 62 -3.95 18.11 -1.80
CA ARG A 62 -5.27 18.30 -2.41
C ARG A 62 -5.82 16.94 -2.77
N SER A 63 -7.03 16.61 -2.30
CA SER A 63 -7.72 15.45 -2.84
C SER A 63 -7.95 15.71 -4.34
N PRO A 64 -7.58 14.78 -5.23
CA PRO A 64 -7.90 14.88 -6.65
C PRO A 64 -9.38 14.56 -6.86
N THR A 65 -10.28 15.31 -6.21
CA THR A 65 -11.68 15.28 -6.59
C THR A 65 -11.78 15.88 -7.99
N PRO A 66 -12.43 15.22 -8.95
CA PRO A 66 -12.71 15.85 -10.23
C PRO A 66 -13.71 16.98 -9.97
N ARG A 67 -13.22 18.21 -9.80
CA ARG A 67 -14.08 19.39 -9.85
C ARG A 67 -14.45 19.67 -11.30
N TYR A 68 -15.31 18.83 -11.85
CA TYR A 68 -16.08 19.18 -13.03
C TYR A 68 -17.56 19.25 -12.63
N PRO A 69 -18.19 20.44 -12.68
CA PRO A 69 -19.64 20.49 -12.78
C PRO A 69 -20.03 19.81 -14.11
N LEU A 70 -20.85 18.77 -14.02
CA LEU A 70 -21.39 17.96 -15.14
C LEU A 70 -22.30 18.72 -16.13
N THR A 71 -22.24 20.05 -16.19
CA THR A 71 -23.28 20.86 -16.87
C THR A 71 -22.77 21.94 -17.83
N SER A 72 -21.48 22.01 -18.15
CA SER A 72 -21.02 22.91 -19.22
C SER A 72 -20.13 22.19 -20.22
N PRO A 73 -20.48 22.19 -21.53
CA PRO A 73 -19.54 21.76 -22.55
C PRO A 73 -18.30 22.67 -22.50
N PRO A 74 -17.10 22.15 -22.78
CA PRO A 74 -15.91 22.98 -22.88
C PRO A 74 -16.18 24.08 -23.90
N PRO A 75 -15.84 25.35 -23.63
CA PRO A 75 -15.94 26.39 -24.64
C PRO A 75 -15.12 25.92 -25.84
N ALA A 76 -15.77 25.87 -27.00
CA ALA A 76 -15.12 25.57 -28.25
C ALA A 76 -13.87 26.47 -28.35
N PHE A 77 -12.69 25.85 -28.51
CA PHE A 77 -11.45 26.56 -28.79
C PHE A 77 -11.60 27.23 -30.17
N SER A 78 -12.23 28.39 -30.18
CA SER A 78 -12.24 29.32 -31.29
C SER A 78 -11.02 30.23 -31.13
N VAL A 79 -10.05 29.97 -32.03
CA VAL A 79 -9.19 30.93 -32.77
C VAL A 79 -8.71 32.16 -32.01
N TYR A 80 -7.39 32.40 -31.93
CA TYR A 80 -6.73 33.64 -32.39
C TYR A 80 -5.21 33.46 -32.41
N ARG A 81 -4.65 33.39 -33.62
CA ARG A 81 -3.24 33.62 -33.90
C ARG A 81 -3.01 35.13 -33.77
N THR A 82 -2.59 35.61 -32.61
CA THR A 82 -2.04 36.96 -32.46
C THR A 82 -0.59 36.89 -32.00
N ARG A 83 0.30 37.41 -32.85
CA ARG A 83 1.68 37.78 -32.52
C ARG A 83 1.62 38.85 -31.42
N ASN A 84 1.80 38.48 -30.16
CA ASN A 84 2.18 39.43 -29.12
C ASN A 84 3.32 38.81 -28.31
N ASN A 85 4.47 39.48 -28.30
CA ASN A 85 5.67 39.17 -27.52
C ASN A 85 5.46 39.41 -26.02
N PHE A 86 4.43 38.81 -25.43
CA PHE A 86 4.37 38.69 -23.98
C PHE A 86 5.12 37.41 -23.60
N PRO A 87 6.06 37.46 -22.64
CA PRO A 87 6.57 36.24 -22.06
C PRO A 87 5.36 35.44 -21.54
N PRO A 88 5.31 34.12 -21.79
CA PRO A 88 4.19 33.32 -21.31
C PRO A 88 4.05 33.57 -19.80
N PRO A 89 2.83 33.73 -19.27
CA PRO A 89 2.64 33.85 -17.84
C PRO A 89 3.38 32.68 -17.19
N ARG A 90 4.29 32.99 -16.25
CA ARG A 90 5.01 31.95 -15.52
C ARG A 90 3.93 31.12 -14.85
N LEU A 91 3.65 29.94 -15.40
CA LEU A 91 2.76 28.99 -14.77
C LEU A 91 3.29 28.83 -13.33
N PRO A 92 2.42 28.92 -12.31
CA PRO A 92 2.85 28.66 -10.95
C PRO A 92 3.56 27.30 -10.97
N ARG A 93 4.79 27.25 -10.44
CA ARG A 93 5.55 26.00 -10.33
C ARG A 93 4.60 24.93 -9.78
N PRO A 94 4.58 23.71 -10.36
CA PRO A 94 3.72 22.65 -9.86
C PRO A 94 3.92 22.56 -8.36
N GLN A 95 2.86 22.88 -7.62
CA GLN A 95 2.86 22.77 -6.18
C GLN A 95 3.02 21.30 -5.90
N GLN A 96 4.13 20.93 -5.25
CA GLN A 96 4.42 19.54 -4.91
C GLN A 96 3.17 18.96 -4.22
N ILE A 97 2.66 17.87 -4.79
CA ILE A 97 1.46 17.20 -4.31
C ILE A 97 1.87 16.28 -3.17
N GLY A 98 1.01 16.19 -2.13
CA GLY A 98 1.22 15.25 -1.03
C GLY A 98 1.34 13.83 -1.57
N GLY A 99 2.50 13.20 -1.38
CA GLY A 99 2.78 11.88 -1.93
C GLY A 99 2.16 10.75 -1.12
N ASN A 100 1.67 9.71 -1.80
CA ASN A 100 1.27 8.46 -1.16
C ASN A 100 2.51 7.61 -0.88
N PHE A 101 2.60 6.99 0.29
CA PHE A 101 3.75 6.16 0.65
C PHE A 101 3.42 4.90 1.47
N LEU A 102 4.19 3.87 1.12
CA LEU A 102 4.44 2.58 1.72
C LEU A 102 5.36 2.58 2.96
N LEU A 103 4.89 2.31 4.18
CA LEU A 103 5.78 1.78 5.24
C LEU A 103 5.46 0.32 5.54
N ALA A 104 6.43 -0.58 5.37
CA ALA A 104 6.24 -1.99 5.67
C ALA A 104 7.25 -2.44 6.73
N HIS A 105 6.75 -2.71 7.93
CA HIS A 105 7.50 -3.32 9.02
C HIS A 105 7.47 -4.84 8.85
N LEU A 106 8.63 -5.43 8.63
CA LEU A 106 8.82 -6.83 8.35
C LEU A 106 9.63 -7.47 9.47
N ARG A 107 9.25 -8.67 9.88
CA ARG A 107 10.13 -9.52 10.67
C ARG A 107 11.28 -9.99 9.77
N PRO A 108 12.55 -9.82 10.17
CA PRO A 108 13.69 -10.36 9.41
C PRO A 108 13.51 -11.85 9.17
N HIS A 109 13.67 -12.30 7.92
CA HIS A 109 13.63 -13.70 7.54
C HIS A 109 15.03 -14.15 7.11
N LEU A 110 15.53 -15.25 7.68
CA LEU A 110 16.83 -15.78 7.30
C LEU A 110 16.67 -16.44 5.92
N GLY A 111 17.21 -15.80 4.87
CA GLY A 111 17.17 -16.32 3.50
C GLY A 111 16.56 -15.39 2.46
N THR A 112 15.98 -14.26 2.85
CA THR A 112 15.47 -13.29 1.87
C THR A 112 16.59 -12.41 1.34
N SER A 113 16.73 -12.37 0.02
CA SER A 113 17.73 -11.55 -0.67
C SER A 113 17.20 -10.15 -0.92
N ARG A 114 18.09 -9.20 -1.22
CA ARG A 114 17.67 -7.86 -1.68
C ARG A 114 16.80 -7.93 -2.95
N SER A 115 17.06 -8.89 -3.83
CA SER A 115 16.26 -9.09 -5.05
C SER A 115 14.81 -9.46 -4.74
N ASP A 116 14.57 -10.26 -3.69
CA ASP A 116 13.20 -10.62 -3.27
C ASP A 116 12.44 -9.40 -2.75
N HIS A 117 13.14 -8.54 -2.02
CA HIS A 117 12.60 -7.26 -1.53
C HIS A 117 12.30 -6.29 -2.67
N ASP A 118 13.19 -6.17 -3.65
CA ASP A 118 13.00 -5.32 -4.83
C ASP A 118 11.81 -5.81 -5.68
N ALA A 119 11.67 -7.13 -5.85
CA ALA A 119 10.53 -7.74 -6.53
C ALA A 119 9.21 -7.49 -5.78
N LEU A 120 9.20 -7.64 -4.46
CA LEU A 120 8.05 -7.32 -3.62
C LEU A 120 7.65 -5.84 -3.74
N ILE A 121 8.61 -4.91 -3.71
CA ILE A 121 8.34 -3.48 -3.89
C ILE A 121 7.71 -3.21 -5.26
N SER A 122 8.26 -3.82 -6.32
CA SER A 122 7.73 -3.70 -7.67
C SER A 122 6.28 -4.21 -7.77
N ASP A 123 6.01 -5.39 -7.22
CA ASP A 123 4.67 -6.00 -7.23
C ASP A 123 3.65 -5.16 -6.45
N ILE A 124 4.03 -4.62 -5.27
CA ILE A 124 3.18 -3.73 -4.48
C ILE A 124 2.86 -2.45 -5.28
N SER A 125 3.85 -1.84 -5.92
CA SER A 125 3.66 -0.63 -6.73
C SER A 125 2.74 -0.88 -7.93
N CYS A 126 2.84 -2.05 -8.56
CA CYS A 126 1.95 -2.48 -9.64
C CYS A 126 0.51 -2.66 -9.15
N VAL A 127 0.34 -3.38 -8.02
CA VAL A 127 -0.96 -3.59 -7.37
C VAL A 127 -1.61 -2.27 -7.00
N TRP A 128 -0.87 -1.35 -6.38
CA TRP A 128 -1.34 0.00 -6.06
C TRP A 128 -1.84 0.72 -7.30
N THR A 129 -1.00 0.80 -8.33
CA THR A 129 -1.32 1.49 -9.58
C THR A 129 -2.61 0.96 -10.19
N ARG A 130 -2.76 -0.36 -10.26
CA ARG A 130 -3.94 -1.01 -10.84
C ARG A 130 -5.22 -0.74 -10.06
N ILE A 131 -5.15 -0.66 -8.73
CA ILE A 131 -6.33 -0.52 -7.87
C ILE A 131 -6.71 0.95 -7.65
N VAL A 132 -5.72 1.83 -7.49
CA VAL A 132 -5.92 3.22 -7.05
C VAL A 132 -6.06 4.18 -8.23
N LYS A 133 -5.35 3.96 -9.36
CA LYS A 133 -5.45 4.88 -10.49
C LYS A 133 -6.81 4.74 -11.20
N PRO A 134 -7.54 5.85 -11.46
CA PRO A 134 -8.79 5.81 -12.21
C PRO A 134 -8.55 5.37 -13.67
N PRO A 135 -9.48 4.59 -14.28
CA PRO A 135 -9.34 4.13 -15.67
C PRO A 135 -9.25 5.25 -16.72
N LEU A 136 -9.73 6.45 -16.39
CA LEU A 136 -9.83 7.61 -17.29
C LEU A 136 -9.00 8.81 -16.81
N SER A 137 -8.03 8.60 -15.91
CA SER A 137 -7.22 9.75 -15.45
C SER A 137 -6.39 10.30 -16.61
N SER A 138 -6.44 11.61 -16.83
CA SER A 138 -5.54 12.31 -17.78
C SER A 138 -4.05 12.21 -17.37
N TYR A 139 -3.80 11.70 -16.16
CA TYR A 139 -2.48 11.34 -15.63
C TYR A 139 -2.03 9.93 -16.08
N ALA A 140 -2.74 9.30 -17.01
CA ALA A 140 -2.33 8.09 -17.74
C ALA A 140 -1.12 8.30 -18.66
N SER A 141 -0.25 9.27 -18.37
CA SER A 141 1.06 9.36 -18.99
C SER A 141 1.87 8.12 -18.63
N HIS A 142 2.66 7.64 -19.60
CA HIS A 142 3.52 6.45 -19.53
C HIS A 142 4.50 6.39 -18.35
N ASP A 143 4.62 7.45 -17.54
CA ASP A 143 5.49 7.47 -16.37
C ASP A 143 4.71 7.04 -15.13
N MET A 144 4.80 5.73 -14.82
CA MET A 144 4.05 5.07 -13.76
C MET A 144 4.33 5.65 -12.36
N GLN A 145 5.33 6.53 -12.22
CA GLN A 145 5.87 7.04 -10.96
C GLN A 145 6.12 8.57 -11.00
N SER A 146 5.43 9.32 -11.87
CA SER A 146 5.55 10.78 -11.85
C SER A 146 5.24 11.33 -10.46
N LEU A 147 6.14 12.18 -9.95
CA LEU A 147 5.97 12.88 -8.67
C LEU A 147 4.77 13.85 -8.67
N ASP A 148 4.24 14.16 -9.86
CA ASP A 148 3.09 15.03 -10.05
C ASP A 148 1.77 14.24 -10.18
N ASP A 149 1.81 12.90 -10.15
CA ASP A 149 0.60 12.07 -10.18
C ASP A 149 0.05 11.88 -8.75
N PRO A 150 -1.11 12.48 -8.40
CA PRO A 150 -1.68 12.37 -7.05
C PRO A 150 -2.09 10.93 -6.68
N PHE A 151 -2.18 10.02 -7.66
CA PHE A 151 -2.52 8.61 -7.45
C PHE A 151 -1.28 7.70 -7.46
N ALA A 152 -0.08 8.21 -7.71
CA ALA A 152 1.14 7.38 -7.68
C ALA A 152 1.53 6.99 -6.25
N LEU A 153 2.10 5.80 -6.10
CA LEU A 153 2.80 5.39 -4.88
C LEU A 153 4.24 5.88 -4.98
N HIS A 154 4.56 6.95 -4.26
CA HIS A 154 5.81 7.70 -4.44
C HIS A 154 6.98 7.09 -3.70
N THR A 155 6.71 6.37 -2.63
CA THR A 155 7.74 5.88 -1.72
C THR A 155 7.30 4.57 -1.12
N VAL A 156 8.21 3.59 -1.06
CA VAL A 156 7.99 2.33 -0.36
C VAL A 156 9.25 2.03 0.45
N PHE A 157 9.09 1.87 1.75
CA PHE A 157 10.15 1.44 2.64
C PHE A 157 9.81 0.08 3.24
N LEU A 158 10.76 -0.86 3.11
CA LEU A 158 10.74 -2.12 3.83
C LEU A 158 11.70 -2.01 5.02
N LEU A 159 11.17 -2.19 6.22
CA LEU A 159 11.88 -2.01 7.49
C LEU A 159 11.95 -3.37 8.19
N HIS A 160 13.14 -3.92 8.37
CA HIS A 160 13.35 -5.20 9.06
C HIS A 160 13.50 -5.02 10.57
N ASP A 161 12.50 -4.44 11.21
CA ASP A 161 12.58 -3.95 12.59
C ASP A 161 11.73 -4.74 13.61
N ILE A 162 10.95 -5.72 13.17
CA ILE A 162 10.17 -6.58 14.07
C ILE A 162 11.09 -7.68 14.62
N TYR A 163 11.73 -7.44 15.76
CA TYR A 163 12.56 -8.44 16.44
C TYR A 163 11.75 -9.48 17.24
N THR A 164 10.74 -9.03 17.98
CA THR A 164 9.85 -9.88 18.78
C THR A 164 8.46 -9.25 18.88
N GLY A 165 7.46 -10.03 19.28
CA GLY A 165 6.11 -9.55 19.51
C GLY A 165 5.14 -10.66 19.93
N THR A 166 3.98 -10.25 20.40
CA THR A 166 2.85 -11.15 20.67
C THR A 166 1.75 -10.89 19.66
N LYS A 167 1.20 -11.95 19.07
CA LYS A 167 0.06 -11.89 18.15
C LYS A 167 -1.03 -12.81 18.66
N MET A 168 -2.25 -12.29 18.79
CA MET A 168 -3.40 -13.00 19.37
C MET A 168 -3.12 -13.58 20.78
N GLY A 169 -2.31 -12.89 21.57
CA GLY A 169 -1.91 -13.32 22.91
C GLY A 169 -0.84 -14.42 22.95
N MET A 170 -0.29 -14.82 21.81
CA MET A 170 0.78 -15.82 21.71
C MET A 170 2.08 -15.15 21.23
N THR A 171 3.21 -15.47 21.84
CA THR A 171 4.53 -14.97 21.41
C THR A 171 4.85 -15.51 20.03
N VAL A 172 5.20 -14.63 19.10
CA VAL A 172 5.57 -14.99 17.72
C VAL A 172 6.99 -15.57 17.74
N PRO A 173 7.24 -16.70 17.04
CA PRO A 173 8.55 -17.34 17.02
C PRO A 173 9.53 -16.56 16.13
N ARG A 174 10.78 -17.01 16.09
CA ARG A 174 11.73 -16.60 15.05
C ARG A 174 11.20 -17.00 13.67
N ALA A 175 11.57 -16.24 12.64
CA ALA A 175 10.92 -16.32 11.33
C ALA A 175 11.04 -17.63 10.57
N VAL A 176 12.00 -18.47 10.94
CA VAL A 176 12.22 -19.78 10.33
C VAL A 176 11.40 -20.87 11.05
N ASP A 177 10.94 -20.58 12.27
CA ASP A 177 10.29 -21.56 13.16
C ASP A 177 8.76 -21.45 13.11
N ASP A 178 8.17 -20.80 12.08
CA ASP A 178 6.73 -20.55 12.01
C ASP A 178 5.92 -21.84 12.05
N LEU A 179 6.34 -22.89 11.32
CA LEU A 179 5.70 -24.20 11.36
C LEU A 179 5.86 -24.89 12.72
N ALA A 180 7.08 -24.89 13.28
CA ALA A 180 7.36 -25.51 14.58
C ALA A 180 6.56 -24.87 15.71
N TRP A 181 6.46 -23.54 15.71
CA TRP A 181 5.59 -22.80 16.62
C TRP A 181 4.14 -23.18 16.43
N ALA A 182 3.70 -23.32 15.19
CA ALA A 182 2.31 -23.59 14.91
C ALA A 182 1.90 -25.00 15.37
N PHE A 183 2.79 -25.99 15.24
CA PHE A 183 2.64 -27.30 15.88
C PHE A 183 2.62 -27.21 17.41
N ALA A 184 3.55 -26.48 18.00
CA ALA A 184 3.62 -26.31 19.47
C ALA A 184 2.37 -25.65 20.06
N ASN A 185 1.65 -24.83 19.28
CA ASN A 185 0.44 -24.13 19.70
C ASN A 185 -0.85 -24.77 19.16
N MET A 186 -0.77 -25.89 18.43
CA MET A 186 -1.89 -26.49 17.69
C MET A 186 -3.10 -26.80 18.58
N GLU A 187 -2.87 -27.34 19.78
CA GLU A 187 -3.94 -27.63 20.73
C GLU A 187 -4.67 -26.37 21.20
N GLN A 188 -3.93 -25.28 21.43
CA GLN A 188 -4.52 -23.99 21.80
C GLN A 188 -5.28 -23.38 20.62
N ILE A 189 -4.74 -23.48 19.40
CA ILE A 189 -5.39 -23.00 18.17
C ILE A 189 -6.70 -23.73 17.94
N LYS A 190 -6.72 -25.07 18.02
CA LYS A 190 -7.93 -25.89 17.88
C LYS A 190 -8.98 -25.55 18.94
N ARG A 191 -8.57 -25.44 20.21
CA ARG A 191 -9.50 -25.04 21.30
C ARG A 191 -10.16 -23.69 21.02
N ARG A 192 -9.39 -22.69 20.59
CA ARG A 192 -9.90 -21.34 20.31
C ARG A 192 -10.74 -21.27 19.04
N MET A 193 -10.42 -22.09 18.04
CA MET A 193 -11.28 -22.29 16.87
C MET A 193 -12.65 -22.86 17.29
N HIS A 194 -12.68 -23.88 18.16
CA HIS A 194 -13.93 -24.46 18.66
C HIS A 194 -14.76 -23.49 19.51
N SER A 195 -14.13 -22.51 20.17
CA SER A 195 -14.84 -21.44 20.87
C SER A 195 -15.33 -20.30 19.96
N GLY A 196 -15.21 -20.43 18.63
CA GLY A 196 -15.76 -19.49 17.67
C GLY A 196 -14.83 -18.35 17.23
N GLU A 197 -13.53 -18.42 17.53
CA GLU A 197 -12.58 -17.44 17.03
C GLU A 197 -12.21 -17.73 15.55
N ASP A 198 -12.98 -17.17 14.60
CA ASP A 198 -12.80 -17.39 13.15
C ASP A 198 -11.39 -17.11 12.65
N ALA A 199 -10.68 -16.17 13.28
CA ALA A 199 -9.27 -15.92 13.03
C ALA A 199 -8.47 -17.23 13.12
N MET A 200 -8.62 -18.02 14.19
CA MET A 200 -7.89 -19.27 14.41
C MET A 200 -8.14 -20.31 13.32
N ARG A 201 -9.34 -20.31 12.70
CA ARG A 201 -9.62 -21.13 11.52
C ARG A 201 -8.76 -20.71 10.33
N THR A 202 -8.62 -19.41 10.08
CA THR A 202 -7.74 -18.89 9.01
C THR A 202 -6.27 -19.25 9.25
N LEU A 203 -5.80 -19.24 10.51
CA LEU A 203 -4.45 -19.67 10.85
C LEU A 203 -4.24 -21.14 10.50
N LEU A 204 -5.16 -22.01 10.90
CA LEU A 204 -5.07 -23.46 10.65
C LEU A 204 -5.03 -23.78 9.15
N VAL A 205 -5.95 -23.20 8.37
CA VAL A 205 -5.98 -23.38 6.90
C VAL A 205 -4.70 -22.87 6.25
N GLY A 206 -4.16 -21.73 6.73
CA GLY A 206 -2.89 -21.20 6.24
C GLY A 206 -1.72 -22.14 6.51
N MET A 207 -1.69 -22.77 7.69
CA MET A 207 -0.65 -23.73 8.07
C MET A 207 -0.75 -25.05 7.30
N GLU A 208 -1.95 -25.59 7.13
CA GLU A 208 -2.19 -26.81 6.35
C GLU A 208 -1.67 -26.65 4.91
N ARG A 209 -1.94 -25.51 4.27
CA ARG A 209 -1.40 -25.19 2.93
C ARG A 209 0.11 -25.12 2.89
N MET A 210 0.76 -24.66 3.97
CA MET A 210 2.22 -24.63 4.04
C MET A 210 2.82 -26.04 4.22
N LEU A 211 2.09 -26.96 4.85
CA LEU A 211 2.52 -28.36 5.01
C LEU A 211 2.32 -29.18 3.73
N GLU A 212 1.28 -28.89 2.96
CA GLU A 212 0.98 -29.58 1.69
C GLU A 212 1.85 -29.12 0.51
N GLY A 213 2.43 -27.92 0.60
CA GLY A 213 3.26 -27.31 -0.44
C GLY A 213 4.77 -27.42 -0.23
N GLY A 214 5.21 -28.26 0.73
CA GLY A 214 6.62 -28.52 1.05
C GLY A 214 7.20 -29.74 0.35
#